data_AF-A0A9R1PG46-F1
#
_entry.id   AF-A0A9R1PG46-F1
#
_cell.length_a   1.000
_cell.length_b   1.000
_cell.length_c   1.000
_cell.angle_alpha   90.00
_cell.angle_beta   90.00
_cell.angle_gamma   90.00
#
_symmetry.space_group_name_H-M   'P 1'
#
loop_
_entity.id
_entity.type
_entity.pdbx_description
1 polymer ?
#
loop_
_entity_poly.entity_id
_entity_poly.type
_entity_poly.pdbx_seq_one_letter_code
_entity_poly.pdbx_strand_id
1 'polypeptide(L)'
;MTGASPSTQQPSARRPTVVLLLWLALAFCLAVLFIQSSFTSPSAPRARTLDSPDQPSAEASRLDLDSDQVRELSGFQSRVQQCVASRGLGLTADIVDHCKLVLKFPEGTNSTWYNAQFKFFEKLKYEYDVCETILLWEQYRNMTTVLTREYLDVRPDGWLDYAPKRIAQLGAKKCYNRTLCEELLSILLPAKPPFHPRQFATCAVVGNSGDLLKTEFGQEIDAHDAVFRDNEAPVNKKYAKYVGLKRDFRLVVRGAARNMAPILKGSCNVLILISSS
;
A
#
# COMPACT_ATOMS: atom_id res chain seq x y z
N MET A 1 89.31 -2.21 -67.68
CA MET A 1 88.93 -1.06 -68.52
C MET A 1 87.44 -0.82 -68.33
N THR A 2 87.13 0.43 -68.04
CA THR A 2 85.81 0.99 -67.74
C THR A 2 84.82 0.83 -68.89
N GLY A 3 83.57 0.51 -68.57
CA GLY A 3 82.44 0.58 -69.51
C GLY A 3 81.13 0.72 -68.74
N ALA A 4 80.65 1.97 -68.66
CA ALA A 4 79.28 2.38 -68.33
C ALA A 4 78.28 1.77 -69.35
N SER A 5 76.94 1.71 -69.22
CA SER A 5 75.93 2.40 -68.43
C SER A 5 74.56 1.68 -68.69
N PRO A 6 73.44 2.07 -68.06
CA PRO A 6 72.28 1.22 -67.75
C PRO A 6 71.07 1.43 -68.68
N SER A 7 70.07 0.54 -68.61
CA SER A 7 68.63 0.92 -68.65
C SER A 7 67.73 -0.31 -68.42
N THR A 8 67.04 -0.44 -67.29
CA THR A 8 65.68 0.06 -66.99
C THR A 8 64.59 -0.96 -67.37
N GLN A 9 63.91 -1.53 -66.36
CA GLN A 9 62.44 -1.52 -66.30
C GLN A 9 61.93 -1.96 -64.90
N GLN A 10 61.14 -1.06 -64.34
CA GLN A 10 60.24 -1.13 -63.20
C GLN A 10 58.81 -1.40 -63.75
N PRO A 11 57.74 -1.67 -62.98
CA PRO A 11 57.57 -2.31 -61.67
C PRO A 11 56.61 -3.54 -61.75
N SER A 12 56.41 -4.26 -60.65
CA SER A 12 55.12 -4.93 -60.41
C SER A 12 54.70 -4.80 -58.94
N ALA A 13 53.64 -4.04 -58.74
CA ALA A 13 52.94 -3.89 -57.48
C ALA A 13 51.89 -4.99 -57.30
N ARG A 14 51.86 -5.63 -56.13
CA ARG A 14 50.68 -6.31 -55.53
C ARG A 14 51.03 -6.74 -54.10
N ARG A 15 50.23 -6.57 -53.05
CA ARG A 15 48.96 -5.85 -52.80
C ARG A 15 48.71 -5.89 -51.27
N PRO A 16 47.77 -5.10 -50.72
CA PRO A 16 47.65 -4.72 -49.31
C PRO A 16 46.81 -5.72 -48.50
N THR A 17 47.17 -7.00 -48.51
CA THR A 17 46.36 -8.05 -47.87
C THR A 17 46.39 -7.94 -46.34
N VAL A 18 47.53 -7.55 -45.78
CA VAL A 18 47.74 -7.45 -44.32
C VAL A 18 46.91 -6.33 -43.71
N VAL A 19 46.83 -5.18 -44.38
CA VAL A 19 46.05 -4.03 -43.90
C VAL A 19 44.56 -4.36 -43.91
N LEU A 20 44.06 -5.04 -44.95
CA LEU A 20 42.67 -5.47 -45.01
C LEU A 20 42.32 -6.47 -43.90
N LEU A 21 43.22 -7.42 -43.60
CA LEU A 21 43.03 -8.39 -42.52
C LEU A 21 43.02 -7.74 -41.14
N LEU A 22 43.86 -6.72 -40.91
CA LEU A 22 43.87 -5.96 -39.66
C LEU A 22 42.57 -5.18 -39.46
N TRP A 23 42.03 -4.55 -40.51
CA TRP A 23 40.75 -3.85 -40.44
C TRP A 23 39.58 -4.81 -40.17
N LEU A 24 39.59 -5.99 -40.79
CA LEU A 24 38.56 -7.02 -40.53
C LEU A 24 38.63 -7.55 -39.10
N ALA A 25 39.83 -7.78 -38.55
CA ALA A 25 40.01 -8.20 -37.17
C ALA A 25 39.52 -7.14 -36.18
N LEU A 26 39.81 -5.85 -36.45
CA LEU A 26 39.42 -4.75 -35.58
C LEU A 26 37.90 -4.51 -35.61
N ALA A 27 37.28 -4.62 -36.79
CA ALA A 27 35.83 -4.58 -36.94
C ALA A 27 35.14 -5.76 -36.23
N PHE A 28 35.71 -6.97 -36.31
CA PHE A 28 35.19 -8.14 -35.60
C PHE A 28 35.29 -7.97 -34.07
N CYS A 29 36.41 -7.48 -33.55
CA CYS A 29 36.56 -7.19 -32.12
C CYS A 29 35.54 -6.16 -31.62
N LEU A 30 35.31 -5.09 -32.38
CA LEU A 30 34.32 -4.07 -32.05
C LEU A 30 32.89 -4.62 -32.10
N ALA A 31 32.57 -5.48 -33.07
CA ALA A 31 31.28 -6.14 -33.15
C ALA A 31 31.03 -7.10 -31.97
N VAL A 32 32.05 -7.87 -31.55
CA VAL A 32 31.95 -8.75 -30.37
C VAL A 32 31.75 -7.93 -29.09
N LEU A 33 32.45 -6.81 -28.91
CA LEU A 33 32.25 -5.92 -27.76
C LEU A 33 30.85 -5.28 -27.76
N PHE A 34 30.35 -4.89 -28.93
CA PHE A 34 29.00 -4.32 -29.06
C PHE A 34 27.92 -5.36 -28.73
N ILE A 35 28.07 -6.60 -29.21
CA ILE A 35 27.21 -7.74 -28.87
C ILE A 35 27.29 -8.03 -27.36
N GLN A 36 28.48 -8.13 -26.77
CA GLN A 36 28.62 -8.37 -25.32
C GLN A 36 27.98 -7.26 -24.47
N SER A 37 28.10 -5.99 -24.87
CA SER A 37 27.44 -4.87 -24.18
C SER A 37 25.91 -4.84 -24.36
N SER A 38 25.41 -5.43 -25.44
CA SER A 38 23.98 -5.50 -25.77
C SER A 38 23.29 -6.75 -25.20
N PHE A 39 24.05 -7.75 -24.77
CA PHE A 39 23.53 -9.01 -24.19
C PHE A 39 23.69 -9.12 -22.67
N THR A 40 24.26 -8.12 -21.98
CA THR A 40 24.23 -8.05 -20.51
C THR A 40 23.04 -7.23 -20.02
N SER A 41 21.83 -7.77 -20.19
CA SER A 41 20.72 -7.47 -19.28
C SER A 41 20.82 -8.43 -18.09
N PRO A 42 20.83 -7.95 -16.83
CA PRO A 42 20.77 -8.83 -15.67
C PRO A 42 19.32 -9.30 -15.49
N SER A 43 18.93 -10.40 -16.12
CA SER A 43 17.68 -11.10 -15.79
C SER A 43 17.76 -12.57 -16.19
N ALA A 44 18.36 -13.39 -15.32
CA ALA A 44 18.05 -14.82 -15.25
C ALA A 44 18.06 -15.27 -13.79
N PRO A 45 17.00 -15.96 -13.31
CA PRO A 45 16.87 -16.36 -11.92
C PRO A 45 17.83 -17.52 -11.64
N ARG A 46 18.73 -17.34 -10.68
CA ARG A 46 19.61 -18.41 -10.20
C ARG A 46 18.77 -19.39 -9.37
N ALA A 47 18.83 -20.66 -9.75
CA ALA A 47 18.21 -21.78 -9.05
C ALA A 47 18.56 -21.77 -7.55
N ARG A 48 17.55 -21.94 -6.69
CA ARG A 48 17.72 -22.14 -5.24
C ARG A 48 18.40 -23.50 -5.02
N THR A 49 19.64 -23.49 -4.56
CA THR A 49 20.18 -24.58 -3.76
C THR A 49 19.67 -24.42 -2.33
N LEU A 50 19.05 -25.49 -1.84
CA LEU A 50 18.59 -25.67 -0.46
C LEU A 50 19.82 -25.85 0.42
N ASP A 51 20.07 -24.95 1.36
CA ASP A 51 20.75 -25.26 2.62
C ASP A 51 20.44 -24.19 3.69
N SER A 52 20.48 -24.65 4.94
CA SER A 52 19.73 -24.21 6.12
C SER A 52 20.43 -23.11 6.96
N PRO A 53 19.84 -22.64 8.10
CA PRO A 53 19.80 -21.24 8.51
C PRO A 53 20.95 -20.81 9.41
N ASP A 54 21.39 -19.54 9.30
CA ASP A 54 21.70 -18.64 10.41
C ASP A 54 22.27 -17.31 9.90
N GLN A 55 21.47 -16.22 10.01
CA GLN A 55 21.84 -14.82 10.29
C GLN A 55 20.81 -13.84 9.68
N PRO A 56 20.43 -12.76 10.39
CA PRO A 56 19.52 -11.75 9.87
C PRO A 56 20.27 -10.84 8.89
N SER A 57 20.13 -11.08 7.59
CA SER A 57 20.60 -10.16 6.56
C SER A 57 19.75 -8.89 6.59
N ALA A 58 20.32 -7.82 7.15
CA ALA A 58 19.86 -6.46 6.97
C ALA A 58 20.20 -5.98 5.56
N GLU A 59 19.53 -6.54 4.55
CA GLU A 59 19.45 -5.94 3.21
C GLU A 59 18.01 -5.50 2.99
N ALA A 60 17.68 -4.34 3.56
CA ALA A 60 16.57 -3.57 3.04
C ALA A 60 16.87 -3.30 1.56
N SER A 61 16.06 -3.87 0.67
CA SER A 61 16.13 -3.56 -0.76
C SER A 61 16.06 -2.04 -0.91
N ARG A 62 17.18 -1.41 -1.27
CA ARG A 62 17.18 0.01 -1.62
C ARG A 62 16.35 0.13 -2.88
N LEU A 63 15.19 0.77 -2.78
CA LEU A 63 14.43 1.20 -3.94
C LEU A 63 15.35 2.16 -4.73
N ASP A 64 15.76 1.74 -5.93
CA ASP A 64 16.48 2.61 -6.87
C ASP A 64 15.50 3.66 -7.41
N LEU A 65 15.39 4.77 -6.69
CA LEU A 65 14.54 5.89 -7.04
C LEU A 65 15.28 6.83 -8.00
N ASP A 66 14.62 7.25 -9.07
CA ASP A 66 15.15 8.30 -9.93
C ASP A 66 14.99 9.70 -9.31
N SER A 67 15.62 10.72 -9.92
CA SER A 67 15.60 12.08 -9.40
C SER A 67 14.21 12.73 -9.38
N ASP A 68 13.34 12.38 -10.33
CA ASP A 68 11.98 12.91 -10.40
C ASP A 68 11.10 12.27 -9.31
N GLN A 69 11.22 10.96 -9.10
CA GLN A 69 10.55 10.23 -8.02
C GLN A 69 10.95 10.78 -6.64
N VAL A 70 12.25 11.04 -6.44
CA VAL A 70 12.76 11.68 -5.23
C VAL A 70 12.12 13.05 -5.02
N ARG A 71 11.98 13.86 -6.08
CA ARG A 71 11.34 15.18 -5.99
C ARG A 71 9.87 15.07 -5.62
N GLU A 72 9.12 14.14 -6.22
CA GLU A 72 7.71 13.93 -5.92
C GLU A 72 7.49 13.44 -4.48
N LEU A 73 8.30 12.49 -4.01
CA LEU A 73 8.26 12.00 -2.64
C LEU A 73 8.58 13.11 -1.63
N SER A 74 9.62 13.90 -1.91
CA SER A 74 9.95 15.07 -1.09
C SER A 74 8.78 16.05 -1.02
N GLY A 75 8.18 16.39 -2.17
CA GLY A 75 7.01 17.27 -2.23
C GLY A 75 5.80 16.72 -1.46
N PHE A 76 5.54 15.41 -1.55
CA PHE A 76 4.49 14.76 -0.77
C PHE A 76 4.77 14.85 0.73
N GLN A 77 5.97 14.48 1.17
CA GLN A 77 6.35 14.54 2.58
C GLN A 77 6.28 15.96 3.15
N SER A 78 6.68 16.98 2.38
CA SER A 78 6.53 18.38 2.78
C SER A 78 5.06 18.78 2.99
N ARG A 79 4.14 18.31 2.12
CA ARG A 79 2.70 18.55 2.32
C ARG A 79 2.17 17.85 3.57
N VAL A 80 2.61 16.62 3.84
CA VAL A 80 2.27 15.90 5.08
C VAL A 80 2.76 16.70 6.29
N GLN A 81 4.01 17.16 6.28
CA GLN A 81 4.58 17.98 7.35
C GLN A 81 3.78 19.26 7.59
N GLN A 82 3.41 20.00 6.53
CA GLN A 82 2.58 21.20 6.64
C GLN A 82 1.19 20.90 7.19
N CYS A 83 0.57 19.79 6.78
CA CYS A 83 -0.72 19.35 7.28
C CYS A 83 -0.64 19.04 8.79
N VAL A 84 0.37 18.27 9.21
CA VAL A 84 0.58 17.93 10.63
C VAL A 84 0.88 19.18 11.45
N ALA A 85 1.71 20.10 10.97
CA ALA A 85 2.00 21.34 11.68
C ALA A 85 0.76 22.25 11.85
N SER A 86 -0.11 22.30 10.84
CA SER A 86 -1.29 23.18 10.88
C SER A 86 -2.52 22.56 11.55
N ARG A 87 -2.68 21.24 11.47
CA ARG A 87 -3.91 20.52 11.90
C ARG A 87 -3.65 19.37 12.88
N GLY A 88 -2.39 19.02 13.13
CA GLY A 88 -2.00 17.89 13.98
C GLY A 88 -2.04 18.16 15.49
N LEU A 89 -2.68 19.25 15.94
CA LEU A 89 -2.88 19.56 17.36
C LEU A 89 -1.58 19.54 18.19
N GLY A 90 -0.50 20.09 17.63
CA GLY A 90 0.82 20.15 18.27
C GLY A 90 1.76 18.98 17.94
N LEU A 91 1.27 17.95 17.23
CA LEU A 91 2.17 16.97 16.61
C LEU A 91 3.11 17.64 15.62
N THR A 92 4.30 17.07 15.45
CA THR A 92 5.23 17.43 14.37
C THR A 92 5.52 16.22 13.51
N ALA A 93 5.90 16.47 12.25
CA ALA A 93 6.38 15.45 11.33
C ALA A 93 7.76 15.85 10.84
N ASP A 94 8.76 15.03 11.16
CA ASP A 94 10.15 15.29 10.79
C ASP A 94 10.55 14.34 9.66
N ILE A 95 10.94 14.91 8.52
CA ILE A 95 11.41 14.14 7.36
C ILE A 95 12.82 13.65 7.68
N VAL A 96 13.02 12.33 7.67
CA VAL A 96 14.30 11.68 7.95
C VAL A 96 15.07 11.46 6.65
N ASP A 97 14.40 10.92 5.65
CA ASP A 97 14.95 10.69 4.31
C ASP A 97 13.83 10.74 3.26
N HIS A 98 14.11 10.27 2.04
CA HIS A 98 13.19 10.30 0.91
C HIS A 98 11.94 9.41 1.08
N CYS A 99 11.97 8.44 1.98
CA CYS A 99 10.89 7.50 2.24
C CYS A 99 10.35 7.59 3.67
N LYS A 100 11.09 8.15 4.61
CA LYS A 100 10.74 8.07 6.03
C LYS A 100 10.48 9.43 6.64
N LEU A 101 9.40 9.50 7.40
CA LEU A 101 9.09 10.59 8.31
C LEU A 101 8.83 10.06 9.71
N VAL A 102 9.05 10.90 10.72
CA VAL A 102 8.76 10.59 12.12
C VAL A 102 7.72 11.55 12.64
N LEU A 103 6.57 11.03 13.04
CA LEU A 103 5.57 11.77 13.79
C LEU A 103 5.98 11.83 15.26
N LYS A 104 6.00 13.03 15.84
CA LYS A 104 6.40 13.27 17.23
C LYS A 104 5.31 14.01 17.97
N PHE A 105 5.10 13.61 19.22
CA PHE A 105 4.31 14.37 20.16
C PHE A 105 5.06 15.62 20.63
N PRO A 106 4.34 16.68 21.09
CA PRO A 106 4.96 17.87 21.67
C PRO A 106 5.99 17.52 22.75
N GLU A 107 7.08 18.30 22.83
CA GLU A 107 8.06 18.14 23.90
C GLU A 107 7.40 18.31 25.28
N GLY A 108 7.84 17.49 26.25
CA GLY A 108 7.25 17.44 27.59
C GLY A 108 5.96 16.60 27.70
N THR A 109 5.46 16.02 26.60
CA THR A 109 4.38 15.03 26.67
C THR A 109 4.85 13.80 27.46
N ASN A 110 4.06 13.36 28.44
CA ASN A 110 4.31 12.14 29.19
C ASN A 110 3.36 11.04 28.72
N SER A 111 3.91 9.88 28.37
CA SER A 111 3.11 8.70 28.04
C SER A 111 2.49 8.15 29.32
N THR A 112 1.16 8.20 29.42
CA THR A 112 0.41 7.68 30.57
C THR A 112 -0.16 6.29 30.31
N TRP A 113 -0.18 5.86 29.04
CA TRP A 113 -0.74 4.57 28.65
C TRP A 113 0.31 3.46 28.74
N TYR A 114 0.13 2.56 29.71
CA TYR A 114 1.01 1.43 29.93
C TYR A 114 0.44 0.17 29.28
N ASN A 115 1.19 -0.43 28.35
CA ASN A 115 0.80 -1.69 27.76
C ASN A 115 1.23 -2.85 28.69
N ALA A 116 0.24 -3.47 29.36
CA ALA A 116 0.49 -4.56 30.29
C ALA A 116 1.06 -5.83 29.63
N GLN A 117 0.73 -6.10 28.36
CA GLN A 117 1.19 -7.28 27.63
C GLN A 117 2.68 -7.17 27.27
N PHE A 118 3.10 -6.01 26.78
CA PHE A 118 4.48 -5.80 26.32
C PHE A 118 5.38 -5.09 27.34
N LYS A 119 4.82 -4.67 28.48
CA LYS A 119 5.52 -4.03 29.61
C LYS A 119 6.27 -2.74 29.25
N PHE A 120 5.71 -1.95 28.34
CA PHE A 120 6.25 -0.63 27.99
C PHE A 120 5.13 0.42 27.91
N PHE A 121 5.50 1.67 28.18
CA PHE A 121 4.64 2.82 27.90
C PHE A 121 4.60 3.10 26.42
N GLU A 122 3.42 3.44 25.91
CA GLU A 122 3.23 3.76 24.50
C GLU A 122 4.22 4.84 24.03
N LYS A 123 4.78 4.63 22.83
CA LYS A 123 5.81 5.51 22.29
C LYS A 123 5.22 6.88 21.98
N LEU A 124 6.06 7.91 22.04
CA LEU A 124 5.71 9.29 21.68
C LEU A 124 6.33 9.72 20.33
N LYS A 125 6.90 8.75 19.61
CA LYS A 125 7.51 8.92 18.29
C LYS A 125 7.14 7.70 17.44
N TYR A 126 6.65 7.96 16.24
CA TYR A 126 6.19 6.94 15.30
C TYR A 126 6.89 7.15 13.96
N GLU A 127 7.67 6.16 13.57
CA GLU A 127 8.29 6.10 12.24
C GLU A 127 7.24 5.68 11.21
N TYR A 128 7.25 6.34 10.07
CA TYR A 128 6.33 6.09 8.98
C TYR A 128 7.10 5.97 7.68
N ASP A 129 6.99 4.82 7.02
CA ASP A 129 7.59 4.56 5.72
C ASP A 129 6.57 4.86 4.61
N VAL A 130 6.75 6.01 3.98
CA VAL A 130 5.93 6.53 2.89
C VAL A 130 6.08 5.66 1.65
N CYS A 131 7.29 5.15 1.37
CA CYS A 131 7.53 4.32 0.20
C CYS A 131 6.84 2.97 0.32
N GLU A 132 6.97 2.30 1.47
CA GLU A 132 6.23 1.07 1.76
C GLU A 132 4.71 1.30 1.69
N THR A 133 4.24 2.42 2.24
CA THR A 133 2.81 2.80 2.17
C THR A 133 2.35 2.97 0.72
N ILE A 134 3.12 3.63 -0.14
CA ILE A 134 2.75 3.83 -1.55
C ILE A 134 2.73 2.49 -2.29
N LEU A 135 3.71 1.61 -2.05
CA LEU A 135 3.73 0.27 -2.66
C LEU A 135 2.52 -0.56 -2.23
N LEU A 136 2.18 -0.51 -0.94
CA LEU A 136 0.97 -1.13 -0.41
C LEU A 136 -0.28 -0.51 -1.04
N TRP A 137 -0.33 0.81 -1.18
CA TRP A 137 -1.46 1.48 -1.84
C TRP A 137 -1.63 1.01 -3.29
N GLU A 138 -0.55 0.92 -4.07
CA GLU A 138 -0.61 0.44 -5.46
C GLU A 138 -1.13 -0.99 -5.56
N GLN A 139 -0.77 -1.86 -4.61
CA GLN A 139 -1.30 -3.23 -4.57
C GLN A 139 -2.80 -3.27 -4.24
N TYR A 140 -3.29 -2.38 -3.38
CA TYR A 140 -4.64 -2.46 -2.83
C TYR A 140 -5.65 -1.46 -3.44
N ARG A 141 -5.21 -0.43 -4.18
CA ARG A 141 -6.06 0.67 -4.68
C ARG A 141 -7.19 0.25 -5.62
N ASN A 142 -7.06 -0.90 -6.28
CA ASN A 142 -8.05 -1.43 -7.21
C ASN A 142 -8.84 -2.61 -6.62
N MET A 143 -8.67 -2.91 -5.34
CA MET A 143 -9.38 -3.99 -4.67
C MET A 143 -10.62 -3.49 -3.95
N THR A 144 -11.65 -4.33 -3.88
CA THR A 144 -12.81 -4.08 -3.02
C THR A 144 -12.47 -4.45 -1.57
N THR A 145 -12.65 -3.50 -0.65
CA THR A 145 -12.52 -3.75 0.80
C THR A 145 -13.78 -4.40 1.38
N VAL A 146 -14.91 -4.30 0.69
CA VAL A 146 -16.16 -4.97 1.06
C VAL A 146 -16.19 -6.35 0.42
N LEU A 147 -16.34 -7.37 1.25
CA LEU A 147 -16.56 -8.74 0.81
C LEU A 147 -17.92 -8.85 0.11
N THR A 148 -17.91 -9.32 -1.14
CA THR A 148 -19.10 -9.47 -1.97
C THR A 148 -19.39 -10.94 -2.26
N ARG A 149 -20.56 -11.22 -2.80
CA ARG A 149 -20.91 -12.57 -3.28
C ARG A 149 -20.05 -12.99 -4.46
N GLU A 150 -19.73 -12.08 -5.38
CA GLU A 150 -18.89 -12.38 -6.54
C GLU A 150 -17.51 -12.96 -6.14
N TYR A 151 -16.98 -12.55 -4.97
CA TYR A 151 -15.74 -13.11 -4.42
C TYR A 151 -15.89 -14.59 -4.05
N LEU A 152 -17.06 -15.00 -3.55
CA LEU A 152 -17.34 -16.41 -3.24
C LEU A 152 -17.44 -17.27 -4.50
N ASP A 153 -17.93 -16.70 -5.59
CA ASP A 153 -18.08 -17.39 -6.87
C ASP A 153 -16.73 -17.69 -7.54
N VAL A 154 -15.72 -16.85 -7.33
CA VAL A 154 -14.38 -17.03 -7.90
C VAL A 154 -13.38 -17.70 -6.95
N ARG A 155 -13.69 -17.77 -5.65
CA ARG A 155 -12.81 -18.37 -4.65
C ARG A 155 -12.95 -19.91 -4.68
N PRO A 156 -11.85 -20.67 -4.76
CA PRO A 156 -11.86 -22.12 -4.54
C PRO A 156 -12.54 -22.47 -3.21
N ASP A 157 -13.53 -23.37 -3.27
CA ASP A 157 -14.35 -23.80 -2.12
C ASP A 157 -15.06 -22.67 -1.36
N GLY A 158 -15.21 -21.48 -1.98
CA GLY A 158 -15.84 -20.31 -1.36
C GLY A 158 -17.26 -20.61 -0.83
N TRP A 159 -18.02 -21.41 -1.58
CA TRP A 159 -19.37 -21.81 -1.21
C TRP A 159 -19.46 -23.02 -0.29
N LEU A 160 -18.45 -23.89 -0.31
CA LEU A 160 -18.43 -25.11 0.48
C LEU A 160 -17.89 -24.88 1.89
N ASP A 161 -16.86 -24.04 2.03
CA ASP A 161 -16.15 -23.88 3.30
C ASP A 161 -16.34 -22.50 3.92
N TYR A 162 -16.41 -21.46 3.10
CA TYR A 162 -16.41 -20.10 3.60
C TYR A 162 -17.83 -19.55 3.82
N ALA A 163 -18.72 -19.70 2.85
CA ALA A 163 -20.11 -19.29 2.97
C ALA A 163 -20.82 -19.87 4.21
N PRO A 164 -20.71 -21.18 4.52
CA PRO A 164 -21.37 -21.75 5.70
C PRO A 164 -20.89 -21.14 7.02
N LYS A 165 -19.60 -20.81 7.14
CA LYS A 165 -19.05 -20.16 8.35
C LYS A 165 -19.69 -18.79 8.63
N ARG A 166 -20.15 -18.10 7.58
CA ARG A 166 -20.82 -16.79 7.70
C ARG A 166 -22.28 -16.94 8.11
N ILE A 167 -23.00 -17.90 7.51
CA ILE A 167 -24.44 -18.12 7.78
C ILE A 167 -24.73 -19.13 8.91
N ALA A 168 -23.72 -19.75 9.52
CA ALA A 168 -23.90 -20.73 10.60
C ALA A 168 -24.78 -20.22 11.75
N GLN A 169 -24.66 -18.93 12.09
CA GLN A 169 -25.47 -18.28 13.13
C GLN A 169 -26.96 -18.13 12.74
N LEU A 170 -27.26 -18.24 11.44
CA LEU A 170 -28.61 -18.20 10.87
C LEU A 170 -29.22 -19.61 10.73
N GLY A 171 -28.58 -20.63 11.32
CA GLY A 171 -29.10 -22.00 11.38
C GLY A 171 -28.62 -22.93 10.25
N ALA A 172 -28.03 -22.41 9.19
CA ALA A 172 -27.49 -23.21 8.09
C ALA A 172 -26.04 -23.63 8.34
N LYS A 173 -25.81 -24.91 8.66
CA LYS A 173 -24.46 -25.44 8.91
C LYS A 173 -23.63 -25.65 7.63
N LYS A 174 -24.30 -25.82 6.49
CA LYS A 174 -23.70 -26.10 5.17
C LYS A 174 -24.56 -25.52 4.06
N CYS A 175 -23.95 -25.21 2.91
CA CYS A 175 -24.63 -24.68 1.73
C CYS A 175 -24.98 -25.79 0.73
N TYR A 176 -25.63 -26.87 1.18
CA TYR A 176 -26.10 -27.95 0.29
C TYR A 176 -27.25 -27.51 -0.61
N ASN A 177 -28.14 -26.66 -0.09
CA ASN A 177 -29.13 -25.96 -0.88
C ASN A 177 -28.58 -24.58 -1.24
N ARG A 178 -28.24 -24.40 -2.53
CA ARG A 178 -27.64 -23.18 -3.04
C ARG A 178 -28.55 -21.97 -2.87
N THR A 179 -29.84 -22.10 -3.20
CA THR A 179 -30.83 -21.02 -3.13
C THR A 179 -30.99 -20.50 -1.70
N LEU A 180 -31.15 -21.40 -0.72
CA LEU A 180 -31.24 -21.01 0.69
C LEU A 180 -29.96 -20.32 1.18
N CYS A 181 -28.79 -20.82 0.76
CA CYS A 181 -27.51 -20.20 1.11
C CYS A 181 -27.38 -18.81 0.50
N GLU A 182 -27.80 -18.62 -0.75
CA GLU A 182 -27.85 -17.32 -1.42
C GLU A 182 -28.78 -16.33 -0.72
N GLU A 183 -29.99 -16.76 -0.34
CA GLU A 183 -30.93 -15.94 0.42
C GLU A 183 -30.32 -15.49 1.76
N LEU A 184 -29.75 -16.41 2.54
CA LEU A 184 -29.12 -16.09 3.81
C LEU A 184 -27.87 -15.20 3.66
N LEU A 185 -27.07 -15.42 2.61
CA LEU A 185 -25.92 -14.58 2.32
C LEU A 185 -26.31 -13.21 1.80
N SER A 186 -27.44 -13.06 1.11
CA SER A 186 -27.88 -11.76 0.58
C SER A 186 -28.13 -10.71 1.69
N ILE A 187 -28.44 -11.18 2.90
CA ILE A 187 -28.59 -10.35 4.10
C ILE A 187 -27.23 -9.83 4.60
N LEU A 188 -26.14 -10.58 4.34
CA LEU A 188 -24.81 -10.32 4.90
C LEU A 188 -23.84 -9.70 3.89
N LEU A 189 -23.90 -10.13 2.62
CA LEU A 189 -22.94 -9.79 1.58
C LEU A 189 -23.69 -9.23 0.35
N PRO A 190 -23.31 -8.02 -0.12
CA PRO A 190 -23.83 -7.50 -1.38
C PRO A 190 -23.37 -8.37 -2.55
N ALA A 191 -24.16 -8.38 -3.63
CA ALA A 191 -23.84 -9.16 -4.82
C ALA A 191 -22.53 -8.71 -5.49
N LYS A 192 -22.33 -7.39 -5.55
CA LYS A 192 -21.24 -6.68 -6.23
C LYS A 192 -20.71 -5.57 -5.31
N PRO A 193 -19.55 -4.95 -5.62
CA PRO A 193 -18.98 -3.92 -4.77
C PRO A 193 -19.96 -2.74 -4.69
N PRO A 194 -20.39 -2.33 -3.49
CA PRO A 194 -21.42 -1.30 -3.34
C PRO A 194 -20.89 0.11 -3.59
N PHE A 195 -19.57 0.27 -3.73
CA PHE A 195 -18.90 1.54 -3.92
C PHE A 195 -18.03 1.52 -5.17
N HIS A 196 -17.87 2.68 -5.78
CA HIS A 196 -16.97 2.90 -6.91
C HIS A 196 -15.85 3.88 -6.49
N PRO A 197 -14.70 3.87 -7.20
CA PRO A 197 -13.59 4.75 -6.87
C PRO A 197 -14.00 6.23 -6.80
N ARG A 198 -13.55 6.92 -5.74
CA ARG A 198 -13.79 8.36 -5.50
C ARG A 198 -15.26 8.79 -5.39
N GLN A 199 -16.14 7.89 -4.95
CA GLN A 199 -17.55 8.21 -4.67
C GLN A 199 -17.73 9.35 -3.64
N PHE A 200 -16.81 9.48 -2.69
CA PHE A 200 -16.78 10.54 -1.68
C PHE A 200 -15.52 11.39 -1.88
N ALA A 201 -15.65 12.71 -1.93
CA ALA A 201 -14.51 13.61 -2.11
C ALA A 201 -13.80 13.86 -0.78
N THR A 202 -14.57 13.96 0.30
CA THR A 202 -14.06 14.21 1.66
C THR A 202 -14.62 13.17 2.65
N CYS A 203 -13.75 12.63 3.49
CA CYS A 203 -14.12 11.63 4.50
C CYS A 203 -13.61 12.04 5.88
N ALA A 204 -14.43 11.90 6.92
CA ALA A 204 -14.00 11.96 8.30
C ALA A 204 -13.96 10.55 8.89
N VAL A 205 -12.82 10.16 9.48
CA VAL A 205 -12.67 8.90 10.23
C VAL A 205 -12.57 9.24 11.71
N VAL A 206 -13.58 8.86 12.48
CA VAL A 206 -13.72 9.25 13.88
C VAL A 206 -13.55 8.03 14.77
N GLY A 207 -12.40 7.99 15.47
CA GLY A 207 -12.12 6.99 16.49
C GLY A 207 -12.86 7.27 17.81
N ASN A 208 -12.47 6.54 18.85
CA ASN A 208 -13.19 6.52 20.14
C ASN A 208 -12.40 7.12 21.32
N SER A 209 -11.32 7.85 21.04
CA SER A 209 -10.51 8.47 22.10
C SER A 209 -11.31 9.52 22.88
N GLY A 210 -11.12 9.56 24.19
CA GLY A 210 -11.68 10.61 25.06
C GLY A 210 -11.14 12.00 24.74
N ASP A 211 -10.01 12.10 24.05
CA ASP A 211 -9.43 13.38 23.63
C ASP A 211 -10.33 14.17 22.68
N LEU A 212 -11.24 13.51 21.97
CA LEU A 212 -12.25 14.19 21.15
C LEU A 212 -13.13 15.16 21.96
N LEU A 213 -13.24 14.98 23.28
CA LEU A 213 -14.01 15.86 24.15
C LEU A 213 -13.27 17.16 24.53
N LYS A 214 -12.01 17.33 24.10
CA LYS A 214 -11.21 18.53 24.38
C LYS A 214 -11.41 19.63 23.34
N THR A 215 -11.92 19.28 22.15
CA THR A 215 -12.06 20.20 21.00
C THR A 215 -13.37 19.99 20.27
N GLU A 216 -14.04 21.07 19.88
CA GLU A 216 -15.37 21.03 19.25
C GLU A 216 -15.31 20.73 17.74
N PHE A 217 -14.93 19.51 17.35
CA PHE A 217 -14.84 19.10 15.94
C PHE A 217 -16.19 18.81 15.28
N GLY A 218 -17.31 18.89 16.00
CA GLY A 218 -18.58 18.29 15.56
C GLY A 218 -19.08 18.83 14.23
N GLN A 219 -18.99 20.14 14.01
CA GLN A 219 -19.41 20.76 12.75
C GLN A 219 -18.46 20.40 11.59
N GLU A 220 -17.15 20.39 11.83
CA GLU A 220 -16.15 20.01 10.83
C GLU A 220 -16.34 18.55 10.39
N ILE A 221 -16.56 17.64 11.34
CA ILE A 221 -16.82 16.23 11.06
C ILE A 221 -18.07 16.08 10.18
N ASP A 222 -19.17 16.73 10.57
CA ASP A 222 -20.45 16.61 9.85
C ASP A 222 -20.42 17.23 8.44
N ALA A 223 -19.47 18.12 8.15
CA ALA A 223 -19.30 18.76 6.85
C ALA A 223 -18.68 17.87 5.77
N HIS A 224 -18.10 16.71 6.13
CA HIS A 224 -17.52 15.77 5.16
C HIS A 224 -18.60 14.99 4.41
N ASP A 225 -18.31 14.53 3.18
CA ASP A 225 -19.27 13.76 2.37
C ASP A 225 -19.64 12.43 3.03
N ALA A 226 -18.66 11.76 3.64
CA ALA A 226 -18.84 10.52 4.40
C ALA A 226 -18.16 10.56 5.77
N VAL A 227 -18.83 10.00 6.78
CA VAL A 227 -18.31 9.85 8.13
C VAL A 227 -18.26 8.37 8.52
N PHE A 228 -17.05 7.90 8.82
CA PHE A 228 -16.74 6.56 9.31
C PHE A 228 -16.52 6.61 10.83
N ARG A 229 -17.13 5.67 11.55
CA ARG A 229 -17.03 5.58 13.01
C ARG A 229 -16.81 4.15 13.45
N ASP A 230 -16.08 3.97 14.55
CA ASP A 230 -15.72 2.64 15.04
C ASP A 230 -16.54 2.20 16.26
N ASN A 231 -16.85 0.91 16.31
CA ASN A 231 -17.41 0.19 17.45
C ASN A 231 -18.70 0.83 18.00
N GLU A 232 -18.83 0.95 19.33
CA GLU A 232 -20.05 1.40 20.02
C GLU A 232 -20.02 2.87 20.49
N ALA A 233 -19.10 3.70 19.98
CA ALA A 233 -19.07 5.13 20.35
C ALA A 233 -20.43 5.84 20.15
N PRO A 234 -20.99 6.46 21.20
CA PRO A 234 -22.30 7.06 21.12
C PRO A 234 -22.25 8.34 20.30
N VAL A 235 -23.18 8.45 19.34
CA VAL A 235 -23.43 9.69 18.61
C VAL A 235 -24.80 10.18 19.09
N ASN A 236 -24.84 11.27 19.83
CA ASN A 236 -26.07 11.81 20.41
C ASN A 236 -25.90 13.30 20.73
N LYS A 237 -26.98 13.97 21.15
CA LYS A 237 -26.98 15.41 21.44
C LYS A 237 -25.94 15.82 22.50
N LYS A 238 -25.62 14.95 23.46
CA LYS A 238 -24.62 15.22 24.51
C LYS A 238 -23.22 15.39 23.93
N TYR A 239 -22.85 14.60 22.93
CA TYR A 239 -21.52 14.62 22.33
C TYR A 239 -21.46 15.34 20.97
N ALA A 240 -22.60 15.76 20.42
CA ALA A 240 -22.72 16.34 19.08
C ALA A 240 -21.74 17.49 18.81
N LYS A 241 -21.49 18.37 19.78
CA LYS A 241 -20.55 19.49 19.57
C LYS A 241 -19.10 19.04 19.33
N TYR A 242 -18.74 17.88 19.85
CA TYR A 242 -17.38 17.34 19.79
C TYR A 242 -17.19 16.39 18.61
N VAL A 243 -18.16 15.51 18.38
CA VAL A 243 -18.00 14.39 17.43
C VAL A 243 -19.00 14.40 16.29
N GLY A 244 -19.91 15.38 16.24
CA GLY A 244 -20.93 15.50 15.21
C GLY A 244 -22.10 14.54 15.41
N LEU A 245 -23.06 14.58 14.48
CA LEU A 245 -24.23 13.70 14.43
C LEU A 245 -24.32 12.88 13.13
N LYS A 246 -23.50 13.16 12.12
CA LYS A 246 -23.51 12.43 10.85
C LYS A 246 -22.99 11.00 11.04
N ARG A 247 -23.67 10.05 10.39
CA ARG A 247 -23.45 8.61 10.51
C ARG A 247 -23.69 7.95 9.15
N ASP A 248 -22.64 7.75 8.36
CA ASP A 248 -22.77 7.05 7.08
C ASP A 248 -22.29 5.61 7.22
N PHE A 249 -21.11 5.44 7.83
CA PHE A 249 -20.47 4.13 7.97
C PHE A 249 -20.08 3.84 9.41
N ARG A 250 -20.31 2.59 9.82
CA ARG A 250 -19.91 2.08 11.13
C ARG A 250 -19.09 0.82 10.99
N LEU A 251 -17.83 0.84 11.40
CA LEU A 251 -16.98 -0.34 11.47
C LEU A 251 -17.19 -1.02 12.82
N VAL A 252 -17.58 -2.30 12.81
CA VAL A 252 -17.80 -3.07 14.04
C VAL A 252 -17.23 -4.47 13.92
N VAL A 253 -16.82 -5.07 15.03
CA VAL A 253 -16.55 -6.51 15.08
C VAL A 253 -17.84 -7.30 15.25
N ARG A 254 -17.87 -8.56 14.79
CA ARG A 254 -19.07 -9.41 14.81
C ARG A 254 -19.71 -9.54 16.20
N GLY A 255 -18.89 -9.62 17.25
CA GLY A 255 -19.37 -9.70 18.64
C GLY A 255 -20.08 -8.43 19.12
N ALA A 256 -19.62 -7.27 18.67
CA ALA A 256 -20.16 -5.95 19.03
C ALA A 256 -21.42 -5.57 18.22
N ALA A 257 -21.64 -6.21 17.07
CA ALA A 257 -22.78 -5.90 16.20
C ALA A 257 -24.15 -6.02 16.92
N ARG A 258 -24.27 -6.93 17.90
CA ARG A 258 -25.51 -7.09 18.70
C ARG A 258 -25.81 -5.87 19.58
N ASN A 259 -24.77 -5.15 20.02
CA ASN A 259 -24.89 -3.97 20.86
C ASN A 259 -25.26 -2.71 20.06
N MET A 260 -25.28 -2.78 18.72
CA MET A 260 -25.56 -1.64 17.85
C MET A 260 -27.04 -1.26 17.78
N ALA A 261 -27.95 -2.20 18.02
CA ALA A 261 -29.40 -1.94 17.94
C ALA A 261 -29.88 -0.71 18.74
N PRO A 262 -29.52 -0.55 20.04
CA PRO A 262 -29.89 0.66 20.79
C PRO A 262 -29.18 1.93 20.31
N ILE A 263 -27.94 1.81 19.80
CA ILE A 263 -27.12 2.94 19.34
C ILE A 263 -27.67 3.52 18.03
N LEU A 264 -28.22 2.66 17.17
CA LEU A 264 -28.76 3.02 15.86
C LEU A 264 -30.27 3.32 15.91
N LYS A 265 -30.90 3.27 17.09
CA LYS A 265 -32.34 3.49 17.23
C LYS A 265 -32.72 4.87 16.66
N GLY A 266 -33.55 4.88 15.62
CA GLY A 266 -33.97 6.10 14.91
C GLY A 266 -33.01 6.57 13.80
N SER A 267 -31.99 5.79 13.44
CA SER A 267 -31.07 6.07 12.34
C SER A 267 -31.22 5.01 11.23
N CYS A 268 -31.92 5.34 10.14
CA CYS A 268 -32.21 4.39 9.06
C CYS A 268 -31.12 4.28 7.99
N ASN A 269 -30.16 5.23 7.95
CA ASN A 269 -29.22 5.39 6.83
C ASN A 269 -27.77 5.00 7.16
N VAL A 270 -27.54 4.28 8.25
CA VAL A 270 -26.18 3.87 8.65
C VAL A 270 -25.85 2.52 8.06
N LEU A 271 -24.77 2.43 7.27
CA LEU A 271 -24.23 1.16 6.83
C LEU A 271 -23.28 0.59 7.89
N ILE A 272 -23.58 -0.61 8.38
CA ILE A 272 -22.71 -1.35 9.29
C ILE A 272 -21.79 -2.25 8.48
N LEU A 273 -20.50 -1.99 8.57
CA LEU A 273 -19.45 -2.84 8.01
C LEU A 273 -18.88 -3.71 9.14
N ILE A 274 -19.10 -5.03 9.01
CA ILE A 274 -18.66 -5.98 10.03
C ILE A 274 -17.31 -6.55 9.62
N SER A 275 -16.30 -6.38 10.48
CA SER A 275 -14.98 -6.97 10.29
C SER A 275 -15.07 -8.50 10.21
N SER A 276 -14.36 -9.07 9.24
CA SER A 276 -14.43 -10.47 8.84
C SER A 276 -13.51 -11.40 9.65
N SER A 277 -12.69 -10.85 10.57
CA SER A 277 -11.72 -11.57 11.42
C SER A 277 -12.25 -12.85 12.04
#